data_AF-A0A8J6Z9Y0-F1
#
_entry.id   AF-A0A8J6Z9Y0-F1
#
_cell.length_a   1.000
_cell.length_b   1.000
_cell.length_c   1.000
_cell.angle_alpha   90.00
_cell.angle_beta   90.00
_cell.angle_gamma   90.00
#
_symmetry.space_group_name_H-M   'P 1'
#
loop_
_entity.id
_entity.type
_entity.pdbx_description
1 polymer ?
#
loop_
_entity_poly.entity_id
_entity_poly.type
_entity_poly.pdbx_seq_one_letter_code
_entity_poly.pdbx_strand_id
1 'polypeptide(L)'
;MRKIFFLTALLMMILTTTAFAKKADPDSEAYIYTSEDYAYSIACPIKPLAVVRPAWFEPHQKGEMLVFANEGFDILYAYVIQIDAFDTNKVPDFNHGSISAIGDYLIGLKEKGGFASADLVNLTKKNKGVTAVTAGTIEVINPETGEVDGEFVANRQDIYTFFRTPEGRCIAVQLISANTEDKKYIDVYRYGVGSFKDLTKDKKFLKMLKEKEKKSKEKKSDKK
;
A
#
# COMPACT_ATOMS: atom_id res chain seq x y z
N MET A 1 -0.91 71.84 -10.45
CA MET A 1 0.05 71.61 -9.35
C MET A 1 0.42 70.14 -9.32
N ARG A 2 1.74 69.88 -9.29
CA ARG A 2 2.43 68.59 -9.10
C ARG A 2 1.70 67.61 -8.19
N LYS A 3 1.70 66.32 -8.59
CA LYS A 3 2.49 65.28 -7.93
C LYS A 3 2.66 64.07 -8.86
N ILE A 4 3.92 63.85 -9.23
CA ILE A 4 4.47 62.63 -9.83
C ILE A 4 4.56 61.60 -8.71
N PHE A 5 4.14 60.36 -8.95
CA PHE A 5 4.82 59.19 -8.41
C PHE A 5 4.77 58.05 -9.42
N PHE A 6 5.96 57.70 -9.91
CA PHE A 6 6.28 56.46 -10.60
C PHE A 6 5.86 55.26 -9.74
N LEU A 7 5.23 54.26 -10.34
CA LEU A 7 5.49 52.88 -9.96
C LEU A 7 5.46 52.00 -11.20
N THR A 8 6.65 51.52 -11.52
CA THR A 8 7.01 50.53 -12.53
C THR A 8 6.11 49.29 -12.47
N ALA A 9 5.38 49.03 -13.55
CA ALA A 9 4.74 47.74 -13.79
C ALA A 9 5.83 46.70 -14.12
N LEU A 10 6.41 46.12 -13.08
CA LEU A 10 7.30 44.97 -13.19
C LEU A 10 6.46 43.70 -13.21
N LEU A 11 6.35 43.14 -14.42
CA LEU A 11 6.29 41.72 -14.76
C LEU A 11 6.26 40.74 -13.56
N MET A 12 5.10 40.15 -13.31
CA MET A 12 5.03 38.76 -12.83
C MET A 12 4.04 38.01 -13.73
N MET A 13 4.56 37.55 -14.87
CA MET A 13 4.02 36.34 -15.50
C MET A 13 4.19 35.22 -14.48
N ILE A 14 3.11 34.89 -13.79
CA ILE A 14 3.02 33.65 -13.03
C ILE A 14 2.99 32.55 -14.10
N LEU A 15 4.17 32.02 -14.44
CA LEU A 15 4.27 30.70 -15.04
C LEU A 15 3.79 29.73 -13.95
N THR A 16 2.50 29.43 -13.95
CA THR A 16 2.01 28.20 -13.32
C THR A 16 2.57 27.05 -14.14
N THR A 17 3.76 26.60 -13.79
CA THR A 17 4.21 25.27 -14.20
C THR A 17 3.33 24.29 -13.44
N THR A 18 2.16 23.97 -14.01
CA THR A 18 1.47 22.73 -13.68
C THR A 18 2.43 21.62 -14.08
N ALA A 19 3.23 21.16 -13.12
CA ALA A 19 3.94 19.92 -13.25
C ALA A 19 2.86 18.88 -13.58
N PHE A 20 2.89 18.37 -14.80
CA PHE A 20 1.99 17.29 -15.19
C PHE A 20 2.31 16.10 -14.29
N ALA A 21 1.51 15.91 -13.24
CA ALA A 21 1.45 14.66 -12.52
C ALA A 21 1.10 13.60 -13.57
N LYS A 22 2.05 12.71 -13.89
CA LYS A 22 1.78 11.59 -14.78
C LYS A 22 0.83 10.66 -14.04
N LYS A 23 -0.48 10.87 -14.24
CA LYS A 23 -1.54 10.00 -13.74
C LYS A 23 -1.27 8.59 -14.24
N ALA A 24 -1.33 7.61 -13.35
CA ALA A 24 -1.18 6.21 -13.72
C ALA A 24 -2.29 5.84 -14.72
N ASP A 25 -1.87 5.29 -15.87
CA ASP A 25 -2.78 4.74 -16.87
C ASP A 25 -2.83 3.22 -16.71
N PRO A 26 -3.90 2.66 -16.13
CA PRO A 26 -4.01 1.23 -15.89
C PRO A 26 -4.40 0.43 -17.14
N ASP A 27 -4.48 1.07 -18.31
CA ASP A 27 -4.56 0.38 -19.61
C ASP A 27 -3.16 0.05 -20.17
N SER A 28 -2.07 0.40 -19.46
CA SER A 28 -0.70 -0.02 -19.80
C SER A 28 -0.42 -1.47 -19.40
N GLU A 29 0.45 -2.18 -20.14
CA GLU A 29 0.91 -3.53 -19.75
C GLU A 29 1.39 -3.52 -18.29
N ALA A 30 0.78 -4.38 -17.46
CA ALA A 30 1.00 -4.38 -16.02
C ALA A 30 2.50 -4.49 -15.69
N TYR A 31 3.05 -3.47 -15.03
CA TYR A 31 4.45 -3.49 -14.61
C TYR A 31 4.62 -4.47 -13.45
N ILE A 32 5.51 -5.46 -13.59
CA ILE A 32 5.83 -6.35 -12.47
C ILE A 32 6.96 -5.75 -11.66
N TYR A 33 6.64 -5.31 -10.44
CA TYR A 33 7.64 -4.96 -9.45
C TYR A 33 8.17 -6.24 -8.78
N THR A 34 9.47 -6.28 -8.51
CA THR A 34 10.13 -7.37 -7.78
C THR A 34 11.03 -6.79 -6.71
N SER A 35 10.76 -7.15 -5.45
CA SER A 35 11.62 -6.81 -4.32
C SER A 35 12.71 -7.87 -4.16
N GLU A 36 13.96 -7.46 -4.32
CA GLU A 36 15.12 -8.30 -4.03
C GLU A 36 15.30 -8.48 -2.52
N ASP A 37 15.11 -7.41 -1.75
CA ASP A 37 15.29 -7.38 -0.29
C ASP A 37 14.29 -8.29 0.43
N TYR A 38 13.05 -8.36 -0.07
CA TYR A 38 11.98 -9.11 0.57
C TYR A 38 11.51 -10.33 -0.23
N ALA A 39 12.14 -10.64 -1.36
CA ALA A 39 11.85 -11.80 -2.19
C ALA A 39 10.36 -11.97 -2.52
N TYR A 40 9.75 -10.95 -3.13
CA TYR A 40 8.39 -11.04 -3.66
C TYR A 40 8.28 -10.31 -5.01
N SER A 41 7.20 -10.59 -5.75
CA SER A 41 6.80 -9.78 -6.90
C SER A 41 5.31 -9.48 -6.88
N ILE A 42 4.94 -8.35 -7.48
CA ILE A 42 3.55 -7.87 -7.54
C ILE A 42 3.35 -7.06 -8.82
N ALA A 43 2.18 -7.21 -9.45
CA ALA A 43 1.77 -6.36 -10.55
C ALA A 43 1.37 -4.97 -10.05
N CYS A 44 1.82 -3.96 -10.75
CA CYS A 44 1.58 -2.56 -10.48
C CYS A 44 0.86 -1.90 -11.67
N PRO A 45 0.08 -0.84 -11.42
CA PRO A 45 -0.56 -0.05 -12.47
C PRO A 45 0.46 0.48 -13.48
N ILE A 46 1.60 0.94 -12.96
CA ILE A 46 2.73 1.50 -13.69
C ILE A 46 4.01 1.17 -12.89
N LYS A 47 5.17 1.42 -13.49
CA LYS A 47 6.43 1.43 -12.75
C LYS A 47 6.34 2.43 -11.58
N PRO A 48 6.64 2.02 -10.33
CA PRO A 48 6.65 2.95 -9.20
C PRO A 48 7.58 4.15 -9.46
N LEU A 49 7.10 5.35 -9.15
CA LEU A 49 7.89 6.58 -9.16
C LEU A 49 9.00 6.52 -8.10
N ALA A 50 8.68 5.93 -6.95
CA ALA A 50 9.60 5.71 -5.86
C ALA A 50 9.26 4.42 -5.11
N VAL A 51 10.29 3.84 -4.49
CA VAL A 51 10.17 2.74 -3.52
C VAL A 51 10.73 3.24 -2.20
N VAL A 52 9.88 3.33 -1.19
CA VAL A 52 10.24 3.82 0.14
C VAL A 52 10.30 2.64 1.10
N ARG A 53 11.40 2.50 1.84
CA ARG A 53 11.55 1.43 2.84
C ARG A 53 11.03 1.88 4.21
N PRO A 54 10.41 0.98 5.01
CA PRO A 54 9.78 1.30 6.30
C PRO A 54 10.71 1.95 7.32
N ALA A 55 12.02 1.72 7.24
CA ALA A 55 13.00 2.42 8.08
C ALA A 55 12.88 3.96 8.00
N TRP A 56 12.20 4.49 6.98
CA TRP A 56 11.91 5.91 6.81
C TRP A 56 10.69 6.41 7.61
N PHE A 57 9.72 5.57 7.96
CA PHE A 57 8.45 6.02 8.58
C PHE A 57 7.85 5.09 9.65
N GLU A 58 8.17 3.79 9.64
CA GLU A 58 7.69 2.77 10.59
C GLU A 58 8.81 1.74 10.85
N PRO A 59 9.72 2.00 11.81
CA PRO A 59 10.96 1.24 11.99
C PRO A 59 10.77 -0.25 12.26
N HIS A 60 9.60 -0.64 12.78
CA HIS A 60 9.29 -2.01 13.16
C HIS A 60 8.58 -2.80 12.05
N GLN A 61 8.18 -2.15 10.97
CA GLN A 61 7.52 -2.82 9.84
C GLN A 61 8.57 -3.32 8.85
N LYS A 62 8.42 -4.57 8.40
CA LYS A 62 9.18 -5.10 7.26
C LYS A 62 8.35 -4.90 6.01
N GLY A 63 8.94 -4.44 4.91
CA GLY A 63 8.19 -4.22 3.68
C GLY A 63 8.67 -3.04 2.88
N GLU A 64 7.83 -2.54 1.99
CA GLU A 64 8.12 -1.43 1.07
C GLU A 64 6.83 -0.68 0.74
N MET A 65 6.94 0.62 0.49
CA MET A 65 5.88 1.43 -0.10
C MET A 65 6.23 1.75 -1.55
N LEU A 66 5.35 1.34 -2.47
CA LEU A 66 5.45 1.60 -3.91
C LEU A 66 4.59 2.82 -4.25
N VAL A 67 5.23 3.94 -4.57
CA VAL A 67 4.53 5.20 -4.87
C VAL A 67 4.27 5.31 -6.37
N PHE A 68 3.02 5.54 -6.76
CA PHE A 68 2.60 5.68 -8.16
C PHE A 68 2.18 7.11 -8.51
N ALA A 69 1.71 7.88 -7.53
CA ALA A 69 1.42 9.31 -7.70
C ALA A 69 1.62 10.06 -6.38
N ASN A 70 2.15 11.27 -6.47
CA ASN A 70 2.32 12.20 -5.36
C ASN A 70 2.17 13.66 -5.83
N GLU A 71 1.83 14.54 -4.91
CA GLU A 71 1.89 15.99 -5.08
C GLU A 71 2.76 16.57 -3.97
N GLY A 72 3.97 16.98 -4.31
CA GLY A 72 4.97 17.32 -3.29
C GLY A 72 5.25 16.13 -2.37
N PHE A 73 5.00 16.31 -1.07
CA PHE A 73 5.14 15.25 -0.05
C PHE A 73 3.85 14.44 0.16
N ASP A 74 2.75 14.82 -0.46
CA ASP A 74 1.46 14.14 -0.29
C ASP A 74 1.36 12.94 -1.24
N ILE A 75 1.25 11.74 -0.66
CA ILE A 75 1.11 10.50 -1.43
C ILE A 75 -0.35 10.34 -1.84
N LEU A 76 -0.59 10.43 -3.15
CA LEU A 76 -1.92 10.35 -3.74
C LEU A 76 -2.30 8.92 -4.13
N TYR A 77 -1.33 8.09 -4.51
CA TYR A 77 -1.56 6.70 -4.88
C TYR A 77 -0.33 5.85 -4.60
N ALA A 78 -0.47 4.87 -3.70
CA ALA A 78 0.62 3.95 -3.36
C ALA A 78 0.10 2.60 -2.85
N TYR A 79 0.96 1.59 -2.92
CA TYR A 79 0.80 0.33 -2.18
C TYR A 79 1.81 0.30 -1.04
N VAL A 80 1.34 0.14 0.20
CA VAL A 80 2.22 -0.21 1.32
C VAL A 80 2.15 -1.73 1.48
N ILE A 81 3.27 -2.40 1.28
CA ILE A 81 3.38 -3.86 1.32
C ILE A 81 4.14 -4.20 2.58
N GLN A 82 3.49 -4.95 3.47
CA GLN A 82 4.07 -5.42 4.72
C GLN A 82 4.30 -6.93 4.66
N ILE A 83 5.46 -7.31 5.17
CA ILE A 83 5.98 -8.66 5.21
C ILE A 83 5.96 -9.15 6.66
N ASP A 84 5.59 -10.41 6.85
CA ASP A 84 5.38 -11.01 8.17
C ASP A 84 4.39 -10.16 9.00
N ALA A 85 3.35 -9.64 8.33
CA ALA A 85 2.55 -8.51 8.80
C ALA A 85 1.69 -8.83 10.04
N PHE A 86 1.47 -10.10 10.35
CA PHE A 86 0.65 -10.51 11.48
C PHE A 86 1.07 -11.87 12.03
N ASP A 87 0.72 -12.09 13.29
CA ASP A 87 0.95 -13.34 14.01
C ASP A 87 -0.05 -14.41 13.54
N THR A 88 0.47 -15.57 13.13
CA THR A 88 -0.32 -16.70 12.67
C THR A 88 -1.27 -17.26 13.72
N ASN A 89 -0.99 -17.03 15.00
CA ASN A 89 -1.83 -17.49 16.11
C ASN A 89 -3.01 -16.55 16.38
N LYS A 90 -2.95 -15.31 15.89
CA LYS A 90 -3.98 -14.29 16.10
C LYS A 90 -4.92 -14.11 14.92
N VAL A 91 -4.48 -14.53 13.73
CA VAL A 91 -5.25 -14.43 12.49
C VAL A 91 -5.59 -15.83 12.01
N PRO A 92 -6.87 -16.18 11.79
CA PRO A 92 -7.23 -17.51 11.32
C PRO A 92 -6.66 -17.78 9.93
N ASP A 93 -6.49 -19.05 9.57
CA ASP A 93 -6.17 -19.42 8.20
C ASP A 93 -7.41 -19.21 7.31
N PHE A 94 -7.35 -18.27 6.37
CA PHE A 94 -8.50 -17.98 5.50
C PHE A 94 -8.78 -19.07 4.46
N ASN A 95 -7.81 -19.94 4.18
CA ASN A 95 -7.92 -21.03 3.21
C ASN A 95 -8.42 -22.32 3.85
N HIS A 96 -8.00 -22.59 5.10
CA HIS A 96 -8.24 -23.87 5.78
C HIS A 96 -8.91 -23.75 7.15
N GLY A 97 -9.09 -22.54 7.67
CA GLY A 97 -9.72 -22.28 8.96
C GLY A 97 -11.23 -22.53 8.94
N SER A 98 -11.79 -22.67 10.14
CA SER A 98 -13.23 -22.85 10.30
C SER A 98 -13.98 -21.56 9.93
N ILE A 99 -15.21 -21.72 9.43
CA ILE A 99 -16.09 -20.60 9.10
C ILE A 99 -16.33 -19.71 10.33
N SER A 100 -16.52 -20.32 11.52
CA SER A 100 -16.70 -19.58 12.77
C SER A 100 -15.50 -18.70 13.10
N ALA A 101 -14.28 -19.26 13.09
CA ALA A 101 -13.08 -18.51 13.44
C ALA A 101 -12.81 -17.35 12.48
N ILE A 102 -13.09 -17.56 11.18
CA ILE A 102 -13.00 -16.49 10.17
C ILE A 102 -14.07 -15.43 10.44
N GLY A 103 -15.31 -15.84 10.73
CA GLY A 103 -16.41 -14.93 11.08
C GLY A 103 -16.09 -14.06 12.29
N ASP A 104 -15.63 -14.67 13.38
CA ASP A 104 -15.24 -13.97 14.61
C ASP A 104 -14.11 -12.96 14.35
N TYR A 105 -13.16 -13.32 13.50
CA TYR A 105 -12.08 -12.42 13.10
C TYR A 105 -12.60 -11.21 12.30
N LEU A 106 -13.50 -11.42 11.34
CA LEU A 106 -14.10 -10.34 10.55
C LEU A 106 -14.93 -9.39 11.43
N ILE A 107 -15.68 -9.93 12.40
CA ILE A 107 -16.42 -9.13 13.38
C ILE A 107 -15.44 -8.32 14.24
N GLY A 108 -14.38 -8.96 14.75
CA GLY A 108 -13.35 -8.28 15.55
C GLY A 108 -12.67 -7.14 14.82
N LEU A 109 -12.41 -7.27 13.51
CA LEU A 109 -11.88 -6.17 12.70
C LEU A 109 -12.85 -4.96 12.68
N LYS A 110 -14.15 -5.20 12.53
CA LYS A 110 -15.15 -4.11 12.49
C LYS A 110 -15.33 -3.45 13.86
N GLU A 111 -15.52 -4.25 14.90
CA GLU A 111 -15.84 -3.75 16.25
C GLU A 111 -14.65 -3.10 16.96
N LYS A 112 -13.43 -3.58 16.71
CA LYS A 112 -12.24 -3.19 17.49
C LYS A 112 -11.10 -2.63 16.64
N GLY A 113 -11.16 -2.81 15.33
CA GLY A 113 -10.08 -2.45 14.40
C GLY A 113 -10.29 -1.12 13.67
N GLY A 114 -11.40 -0.42 13.89
CA GLY A 114 -11.70 0.84 13.19
C GLY A 114 -12.03 0.66 11.71
N PHE A 115 -12.49 -0.52 11.31
CA PHE A 115 -12.88 -0.83 9.93
C PHE A 115 -14.39 -0.69 9.74
N ALA A 116 -14.81 0.05 8.71
CA ALA A 116 -16.20 0.13 8.28
C ALA A 116 -16.66 -1.18 7.61
N SER A 117 -15.76 -1.87 6.92
CA SER A 117 -16.03 -3.18 6.34
C SER A 117 -14.81 -4.10 6.45
N ALA A 118 -15.09 -5.41 6.47
CA ALA A 118 -14.10 -6.47 6.48
C ALA A 118 -14.77 -7.70 5.88
N ASP A 119 -14.25 -8.16 4.74
CA ASP A 119 -14.85 -9.20 3.91
C ASP A 119 -13.81 -10.23 3.47
N LEU A 120 -14.21 -11.50 3.50
CA LEU A 120 -13.42 -12.58 2.93
C LEU A 120 -13.46 -12.50 1.40
N VAL A 121 -12.30 -12.49 0.77
CA VAL A 121 -12.14 -12.37 -0.69
C VAL A 121 -11.31 -13.52 -1.26
N ASN A 122 -11.61 -13.91 -2.50
CA ASN A 122 -10.75 -14.80 -3.28
C ASN A 122 -9.70 -13.95 -4.00
N LEU A 123 -8.43 -14.10 -3.62
CA LEU A 123 -7.30 -13.45 -4.31
C LEU A 123 -6.92 -14.23 -5.58
N THR A 124 -7.00 -15.55 -5.49
CA THR A 124 -6.88 -16.46 -6.64
C THR A 124 -7.91 -17.58 -6.48
N LYS A 125 -7.95 -18.54 -7.42
CA LYS A 125 -8.80 -19.74 -7.30
C LYS A 125 -8.52 -20.57 -6.05
N LYS A 126 -7.31 -20.50 -5.49
CA LYS A 126 -6.85 -21.33 -4.37
C LYS A 126 -6.38 -20.55 -3.16
N ASN A 127 -6.35 -19.22 -3.23
CA ASN A 127 -5.87 -18.38 -2.15
C ASN A 127 -6.91 -17.32 -1.79
N LYS A 128 -7.25 -17.26 -0.51
CA LYS A 128 -8.17 -16.30 0.07
C LYS A 128 -7.43 -15.30 0.95
N GLY A 129 -8.06 -14.15 1.13
CA GLY A 129 -7.61 -13.10 2.03
C GLY A 129 -8.81 -12.39 2.64
N VAL A 130 -8.54 -11.43 3.51
CA VAL A 130 -9.54 -10.51 4.04
C VAL A 130 -9.22 -9.13 3.50
N THR A 131 -10.20 -8.47 2.87
CA THR A 131 -10.12 -7.05 2.53
C THR A 131 -10.92 -6.25 3.55
N ALA A 132 -10.33 -5.21 4.11
CA ALA A 132 -10.95 -4.32 5.07
C ALA A 132 -10.79 -2.86 4.66
N VAL A 133 -11.82 -2.04 4.90
CA VAL A 133 -11.83 -0.61 4.58
C VAL A 133 -11.97 0.17 5.88
N THR A 134 -11.06 1.10 6.15
CA THR A 134 -11.12 1.90 7.39
C THR A 134 -12.39 2.74 7.43
N ALA A 135 -12.90 3.03 8.62
CA ALA A 135 -14.06 3.91 8.78
C ALA A 135 -13.73 5.35 8.33
N GLY A 136 -14.66 5.99 7.61
CA GLY A 136 -14.55 7.40 7.24
C GLY A 136 -14.96 8.33 8.39
N THR A 137 -15.87 7.86 9.24
CA THR A 137 -16.29 8.53 10.47
C THR A 137 -16.34 7.49 11.59
N ILE A 138 -15.85 7.87 12.77
CA ILE A 138 -15.94 7.07 14.00
C ILE A 138 -16.66 7.91 15.05
N GLU A 139 -17.79 7.41 15.54
CA GLU A 139 -18.48 8.01 16.67
C GLU A 139 -17.68 7.78 17.96
N VAL A 140 -17.51 8.84 18.75
CA VAL A 140 -16.89 8.81 20.07
C VAL A 140 -18.00 8.57 21.08
N ILE A 141 -18.02 7.38 21.66
CA ILE A 141 -19.04 6.98 22.64
C ILE A 141 -18.54 7.32 24.06
N ASN A 142 -19.40 8.00 24.82
CA ASN A 142 -19.17 8.21 26.24
C ASN A 142 -19.22 6.85 26.98
N PRO A 143 -18.16 6.42 27.68
CA PRO A 143 -18.17 5.13 28.35
C PRO A 143 -19.10 5.06 29.57
N GLU A 144 -19.50 6.20 30.14
CA GLU A 144 -20.37 6.28 31.31
C GLU A 144 -21.86 6.35 30.93
N THR A 145 -22.20 7.08 29.85
CA THR A 145 -23.60 7.28 29.43
C THR A 145 -24.02 6.39 28.25
N GLY A 146 -23.07 5.93 27.45
CA GLY A 146 -23.33 5.20 26.20
C GLY A 146 -23.83 6.10 25.04
N GLU A 147 -23.87 7.41 25.23
CA GLU A 147 -24.29 8.38 24.21
C GLU A 147 -23.11 8.78 23.31
N VAL A 148 -23.42 9.33 22.13
CA VAL A 148 -22.43 9.88 21.20
C VAL A 148 -21.98 11.25 21.69
N ASP A 149 -20.71 11.36 22.10
CA ASP A 149 -20.07 12.61 22.56
C ASP A 149 -19.41 13.40 21.42
N GLY A 150 -19.27 12.79 20.24
CA GLY A 150 -18.71 13.44 19.06
C GLY A 150 -18.38 12.49 17.93
N GLU A 151 -17.76 13.01 16.89
CA GLU A 151 -17.36 12.25 15.70
C GLU A 151 -15.92 12.59 15.32
N PHE A 152 -15.13 11.56 15.01
CA PHE A 152 -13.86 11.71 14.33
C PHE A 152 -14.05 11.41 12.84
N VAL A 153 -13.84 12.42 11.99
CA VAL A 153 -13.91 12.27 10.53
C VAL A 153 -12.49 12.10 10.00
N ALA A 154 -12.22 10.95 9.39
CA ALA A 154 -10.94 10.68 8.75
C ALA A 154 -10.84 11.47 7.43
N ASN A 155 -9.71 12.14 7.23
CA ASN A 155 -9.44 12.86 5.96
C ASN A 155 -9.31 11.91 4.76
N ARG A 156 -9.15 10.61 5.01
CA ARG A 156 -9.03 9.56 3.99
C ARG A 156 -9.39 8.19 4.58
N GLN A 157 -9.99 7.33 3.77
CA GLN A 157 -10.11 5.91 4.06
C GLN A 157 -9.00 5.14 3.34
N ASP A 158 -8.53 4.04 3.94
CA ASP A 158 -7.56 3.15 3.32
C ASP A 158 -8.17 1.76 3.16
N ILE A 159 -7.71 1.01 2.15
CA ILE A 159 -8.11 -0.37 1.92
C ILE A 159 -6.95 -1.28 2.25
N TYR A 160 -7.15 -2.23 3.15
CA TYR A 160 -6.17 -3.23 3.53
C TYR A 160 -6.58 -4.59 2.97
N THR A 161 -5.61 -5.39 2.53
CA THR A 161 -5.82 -6.80 2.22
C THR A 161 -4.79 -7.66 2.95
N PHE A 162 -5.28 -8.53 3.82
CA PHE A 162 -4.49 -9.46 4.64
C PHE A 162 -4.61 -10.87 4.05
N PHE A 163 -3.49 -11.56 3.86
CA PHE A 163 -3.49 -12.93 3.34
C PHE A 163 -2.22 -13.69 3.67
N ARG A 164 -2.26 -15.00 3.45
CA ARG A 164 -1.07 -15.85 3.45
C ARG A 164 -0.69 -16.22 2.02
N THR A 165 0.60 -16.22 1.72
CA THR A 165 1.09 -16.82 0.47
C THR A 165 0.87 -18.33 0.51
N PRO A 166 0.89 -19.04 -0.63
CA PRO A 166 0.87 -20.51 -0.65
C PRO A 166 1.99 -21.14 0.21
N GLU A 167 3.10 -20.42 0.38
CA GLU A 167 4.23 -20.80 1.21
C GLU A 167 4.04 -20.53 2.70
N GLY A 168 2.92 -19.89 3.08
CA GLY A 168 2.52 -19.61 4.47
C GLY A 168 2.94 -18.23 4.99
N ARG A 169 3.56 -17.39 4.18
CA ARG A 169 4.07 -16.08 4.60
C ARG A 169 2.91 -15.11 4.78
N CYS A 170 2.90 -14.36 5.89
CA CYS A 170 1.83 -13.44 6.24
C CYS A 170 2.06 -12.07 5.60
N ILE A 171 1.13 -11.63 4.76
CA ILE A 171 1.25 -10.40 3.96
C ILE A 171 0.07 -9.48 4.26
N ALA A 172 0.36 -8.19 4.43
CA ALA A 172 -0.65 -7.16 4.35
C ALA A 172 -0.27 -6.20 3.22
N VAL A 173 -1.25 -5.81 2.40
CA VAL A 173 -1.09 -4.72 1.44
C VAL A 173 -2.13 -3.67 1.77
N GLN A 174 -1.72 -2.41 1.82
CA GLN A 174 -2.59 -1.25 1.97
C GLN A 174 -2.58 -0.47 0.67
N LEU A 175 -3.77 -0.13 0.19
CA LEU A 175 -3.98 0.89 -0.81
C LEU A 175 -4.09 2.26 -0.12
N ILE A 176 -3.14 3.13 -0.44
CA ILE A 176 -3.26 4.56 -0.23
C ILE A 176 -3.81 5.15 -1.53
N SER A 177 -4.96 5.83 -1.47
CA SER A 177 -5.57 6.52 -2.61
C SER A 177 -6.24 7.82 -2.17
N ALA A 178 -6.00 8.91 -2.89
CA ALA A 178 -6.69 10.19 -2.68
C ALA A 178 -8.22 10.07 -2.84
N ASN A 179 -8.69 9.04 -3.55
CA ASN A 179 -10.11 8.67 -3.58
C ASN A 179 -10.25 7.14 -3.58
N THR A 180 -10.80 6.59 -2.49
CA THR A 180 -11.07 5.15 -2.34
C THR A 180 -12.38 4.70 -2.97
N GLU A 181 -13.18 5.60 -3.53
CA GLU A 181 -14.39 5.28 -4.29
C GLU A 181 -14.10 5.13 -5.80
N ASP A 182 -12.93 5.57 -6.26
CA ASP A 182 -12.53 5.38 -7.65
C ASP A 182 -12.24 3.90 -7.92
N LYS A 183 -13.27 3.22 -8.39
CA LYS A 183 -13.30 1.80 -8.73
C LYS A 183 -12.11 1.40 -9.61
N LYS A 184 -11.61 2.29 -10.46
CA LYS A 184 -10.46 2.03 -11.34
C LYS A 184 -9.21 1.72 -10.52
N TYR A 185 -8.91 2.49 -9.48
CA TYR A 185 -7.75 2.22 -8.61
C TYR A 185 -7.95 0.98 -7.73
N ILE A 186 -9.17 0.75 -7.25
CA ILE A 186 -9.49 -0.40 -6.41
C ILE A 186 -9.34 -1.71 -7.20
N ASP A 187 -9.84 -1.76 -8.45
CA ASP A 187 -9.76 -2.97 -9.27
C ASP A 187 -8.32 -3.29 -9.64
N VAL A 188 -7.53 -2.28 -9.98
CA VAL A 188 -6.09 -2.44 -10.27
C VAL A 188 -5.32 -2.85 -9.03
N TYR A 189 -5.67 -2.31 -7.87
CA TYR A 189 -5.15 -2.75 -6.57
C TYR A 189 -5.46 -4.22 -6.31
N ARG A 190 -6.73 -4.63 -6.43
CA ARG A 190 -7.16 -6.03 -6.23
C ARG A 190 -6.44 -6.98 -7.19
N TYR A 191 -6.27 -6.59 -8.45
CA TYR A 191 -5.48 -7.34 -9.42
C TYR A 191 -4.01 -7.45 -8.97
N GLY A 192 -3.41 -6.34 -8.54
CA GLY A 192 -2.06 -6.30 -7.99
C GLY A 192 -1.90 -7.28 -6.83
N VAL A 193 -2.76 -7.21 -5.82
CA VAL A 193 -2.74 -8.13 -4.67
C VAL A 193 -2.91 -9.59 -5.11
N GLY A 194 -3.85 -9.88 -6.02
CA GLY A 194 -4.06 -11.24 -6.55
C GLY A 194 -2.88 -11.78 -7.35
N SER A 195 -2.02 -10.90 -7.89
CA SER A 195 -0.80 -11.27 -8.62
C SER A 195 0.42 -11.50 -7.72
N PHE A 196 0.31 -11.26 -6.41
CA PHE A 196 1.43 -11.35 -5.48
C PHE A 196 2.06 -12.75 -5.51
N LYS A 197 3.38 -12.80 -5.67
CA LYS A 197 4.16 -14.05 -5.61
C LYS A 197 5.24 -13.95 -4.56
N ASP A 198 5.28 -14.95 -3.70
CA ASP A 198 6.39 -15.19 -2.80
C ASP A 198 7.54 -15.84 -3.59
N LEU A 199 8.71 -15.22 -3.56
CA LEU A 199 9.89 -15.70 -4.28
C LEU A 199 10.92 -16.33 -3.34
N THR A 200 10.63 -16.43 -2.04
CA THR A 200 11.55 -17.01 -1.03
C THR A 200 11.94 -18.46 -1.33
N LYS A 201 11.09 -19.20 -2.04
CA LYS A 201 11.35 -20.59 -2.49
C LYS A 201 11.58 -20.72 -4.00
N ASP A 202 11.59 -19.62 -4.75
CA ASP A 202 11.80 -19.65 -6.20
C ASP A 202 13.28 -19.90 -6.53
N LYS A 203 13.58 -21.09 -7.06
CA LYS A 203 14.96 -21.50 -7.38
C LYS A 203 15.65 -20.59 -8.40
N LYS A 204 14.92 -20.06 -9.38
CA LYS A 204 15.49 -19.21 -10.44
C LYS A 204 15.85 -17.85 -9.86
N PHE A 205 14.95 -17.26 -9.08
CA PHE A 205 15.17 -16.00 -8.37
C PHE A 205 16.35 -16.10 -7.39
N LEU A 206 16.39 -17.15 -6.56
CA LEU A 206 17.50 -17.37 -5.63
C LEU A 206 18.85 -17.56 -6.33
N LYS A 207 18.87 -18.22 -7.50
CA LYS A 207 20.08 -18.35 -8.31
C LYS A 207 20.54 -16.99 -8.86
N MET A 208 19.61 -16.20 -9.39
CA MET A 208 19.87 -14.86 -9.90
C MET A 208 20.48 -13.94 -8.82
N LEU A 209 19.93 -13.95 -7.59
CA LEU A 209 20.48 -13.16 -6.47
C LEU A 209 21.93 -13.55 -6.15
N LYS A 210 22.22 -14.85 -6.06
CA LYS A 210 23.58 -15.36 -5.80
C LYS A 210 24.58 -14.94 -6.88
N GLU A 211 24.18 -14.99 -8.15
CA GLU A 211 25.03 -14.56 -9.27
C GLU A 211 25.31 -13.05 -9.23
N LYS A 212 24.31 -12.24 -8.86
CA LYS A 212 24.45 -10.79 -8.71
C LYS A 212 25.39 -10.42 -7.56
N GLU A 213 25.26 -11.10 -6.42
CA GLU A 213 26.17 -10.94 -5.28
C GLU A 213 27.62 -11.27 -5.65
N LYS A 214 27.84 -12.40 -6.35
CA LYS A 214 29.17 -12.81 -6.81
C LYS A 214 29.82 -11.75 -7.71
N LYS A 215 29.10 -11.26 -8.71
CA LYS A 215 29.57 -10.19 -9.61
C LYS A 215 29.88 -8.88 -8.87
N SER A 216 29.13 -8.56 -7.83
CA SER A 216 29.36 -7.36 -7.01
C SER A 216 30.65 -7.45 -6.19
N LYS A 217 31.01 -8.65 -5.71
CA LYS A 217 32.23 -8.91 -4.95
C LYS A 217 33.47 -8.87 -5.84
N GLU A 218 33.39 -9.46 -7.04
CA GLU A 218 34.46 -9.43 -8.05
C GLU A 218 34.77 -7.98 -8.51
N LYS A 219 33.75 -7.16 -8.78
CA LYS A 219 33.96 -5.74 -9.11
C LYS A 219 34.58 -4.89 -7.99
N LYS A 220 34.48 -5.33 -6.73
CA LYS A 220 35.10 -4.66 -5.58
C LYS A 220 36.53 -5.12 -5.34
N SER A 221 36.91 -6.35 -5.72
CA SER A 221 38.30 -6.81 -5.64
C SER A 221 39.17 -6.18 -6.71
N ASP A 222 38.64 -5.93 -7.92
CA ASP A 222 39.40 -5.34 -9.04
C ASP A 222 39.63 -3.82 -8.90
N LYS A 223 39.05 -3.18 -7.88
CA LYS A 223 39.21 -1.75 -7.55
C LYS A 223 40.15 -1.50 -6.36
N LYS A 224 40.82 -2.53 -5.85
CA LYS A 224 41.82 -2.46 -4.78
C LYS A 224 43.19 -2.79 -5.32
#